data_AF-A0A8D3B0I8-F1
#
_entry.id   AF-A0A8D3B0I8-F1
#
_cell.length_a   1.000
_cell.length_b   1.000
_cell.length_c   1.000
_cell.angle_alpha   90.00
_cell.angle_beta   90.00
_cell.angle_gamma   90.00
#
_symmetry.space_group_name_H-M   'P 1'
#
loop_
_entity.id
_entity.type
_entity.pdbx_description
1 polymer ?
#
loop_
_entity_poly.entity_id
_entity_poly.type
_entity_poly.pdbx_seq_one_letter_code
_entity_poly.pdbx_strand_id
1 'polypeptide(L)'
;QTVNVLTLLLSDRAFQSDKHIGQYYTLPSAHISTAFPHGLPWRYTQQVKTFNEACMMVRQPALEVISYLKKTDYSKPALRHLFYGLKGSGKTMSLCHTVHFCYTQGWLVLHIPDAFLWMKNCKELLPSSYKNSRFDQPLQAVEWLRGFKITNEQFLSKIKTKQRYVWTKREFTEEGSLLGQLVDQGISRVKSSSDVVGAVMKELRLQSGQPESNFRLAVAVDGVNALWGRSTIKKEDKSYVDAEEITLVHNLKKLMKNDWTGGAIIATVSQTGSLYVSKSAYLPQELLGETGFDNLDPFIPVAVPNYSEKEFESCYLYYLDRHWLQHPHSKCRTEEGKKELIFLSNRNPTMFDRICSSL
;
A
#
# COMPACT_ATOMS: atom_id res chain seq x y z
N GLN A 1 -34.77 12.06 -5.49
CA GLN A 1 -33.49 11.64 -6.11
C GLN A 1 -32.55 12.84 -6.11
N THR A 2 -31.93 13.12 -4.96
CA THR A 2 -30.87 14.12 -4.84
C THR A 2 -29.58 13.47 -5.30
N VAL A 3 -29.13 13.81 -6.51
CA VAL A 3 -27.79 13.47 -6.96
C VAL A 3 -26.82 14.28 -6.09
N ASN A 4 -26.10 13.60 -5.19
CA ASN A 4 -25.10 14.25 -4.34
C ASN A 4 -24.04 14.92 -5.22
N VAL A 5 -24.00 16.26 -5.20
CA VAL A 5 -23.11 17.09 -6.02
C VAL A 5 -21.62 16.79 -5.77
N LEU A 6 -21.30 16.13 -4.66
CA LEU A 6 -19.94 15.77 -4.25
C LEU A 6 -19.52 14.35 -4.64
N THR A 7 -20.46 13.48 -5.05
CA THR A 7 -20.18 12.05 -5.28
C THR A 7 -20.24 11.69 -6.77
N LEU A 8 -19.15 11.14 -7.30
CA LEU A 8 -19.04 10.69 -8.68
C LEU A 8 -19.99 9.53 -8.99
N LEU A 9 -20.58 9.55 -10.19
CA LEU A 9 -21.42 8.47 -10.72
C LEU A 9 -20.60 7.18 -10.95
N LEU A 10 -21.30 6.04 -10.94
CA LEU A 10 -20.72 4.69 -11.10
C LEU A 10 -19.85 4.52 -12.36
N SER A 11 -20.17 5.23 -13.45
CA SER A 11 -19.45 5.17 -14.73
C SER A 11 -18.06 5.84 -14.70
N ASP A 12 -17.83 6.80 -13.80
CA ASP A 12 -16.60 7.62 -13.80
C ASP A 12 -15.46 7.04 -12.94
N ARG A 13 -15.70 5.92 -12.26
CA ARG A 13 -14.75 5.37 -11.26
C ARG A 13 -13.44 4.87 -11.88
N ALA A 14 -13.47 4.38 -13.11
CA ALA A 14 -12.28 3.94 -13.86
C ALA A 14 -11.66 5.06 -14.74
N PHE A 15 -12.45 6.09 -15.06
CA PHE A 15 -12.10 7.18 -15.98
C PHE A 15 -12.06 8.54 -15.27
N GLN A 16 -11.29 8.60 -14.19
CA GLN A 16 -11.09 9.85 -13.48
C GLN A 16 -10.13 10.76 -14.27
N SER A 17 -10.46 12.05 -14.28
CA SER A 17 -9.72 13.11 -14.98
C SER A 17 -9.53 14.31 -14.07
N ASP A 18 -8.78 15.31 -14.53
CA ASP A 18 -8.51 16.54 -13.77
C ASP A 18 -9.79 17.31 -13.40
N LYS A 19 -10.89 17.10 -14.12
CA LYS A 19 -12.21 17.69 -13.78
C LYS A 19 -12.75 17.19 -12.44
N HIS A 20 -12.38 15.98 -12.05
CA HIS A 20 -12.88 15.30 -10.86
C HIS A 20 -12.05 15.60 -9.60
N ILE A 21 -10.98 16.40 -9.68
CA ILE A 21 -10.15 16.75 -8.53
C ILE A 21 -10.99 17.41 -7.44
N GLY A 22 -10.87 16.88 -6.21
CA GLY A 22 -11.60 17.30 -5.02
C GLY A 22 -12.94 16.60 -4.82
N GLN A 23 -13.45 15.88 -5.82
CA GLN A 23 -14.70 15.12 -5.69
C GLN A 23 -14.45 13.76 -5.03
N TYR A 24 -15.50 13.20 -4.43
CA TYR A 24 -15.46 11.88 -3.82
C TYR A 24 -16.04 10.84 -4.78
N TYR A 25 -15.45 9.65 -4.82
CA TYR A 25 -16.10 8.48 -5.40
C TYR A 25 -16.28 7.41 -4.33
N THR A 26 -17.38 6.68 -4.44
CA THR A 26 -17.69 5.57 -3.52
C THR A 26 -16.99 4.30 -3.99
N LEU A 27 -16.25 3.68 -3.08
CA LEU A 27 -15.71 2.33 -3.23
C LEU A 27 -16.82 1.31 -2.96
N PRO A 28 -17.10 0.38 -3.90
CA PRO A 28 -18.02 -0.72 -3.63
C PRO A 28 -17.55 -1.53 -2.42
N SER A 29 -18.47 -1.89 -1.52
CA SER A 29 -18.16 -2.69 -0.33
C SER A 29 -17.43 -3.99 -0.67
N ALA A 30 -17.83 -4.66 -1.76
CA ALA A 30 -17.16 -5.84 -2.29
C ALA A 30 -15.68 -5.58 -2.60
N HIS A 31 -15.35 -4.43 -3.21
CA HIS A 31 -13.98 -4.07 -3.55
C HIS A 31 -13.13 -3.76 -2.31
N ILE A 32 -13.74 -3.27 -1.23
CA ILE A 32 -13.00 -3.01 0.02
C ILE A 32 -12.49 -4.33 0.59
N SER A 33 -13.37 -5.33 0.72
CA SER A 33 -12.99 -6.64 1.25
C SER A 33 -12.01 -7.39 0.36
N THR A 34 -12.10 -7.23 -0.97
CA THR A 34 -11.24 -7.95 -1.91
C THR A 34 -9.93 -7.22 -2.20
N ALA A 35 -9.98 -5.93 -2.57
CA ALA A 35 -8.79 -5.17 -2.95
C ALA A 35 -7.97 -4.68 -1.74
N PHE A 36 -8.60 -4.50 -0.58
CA PHE A 36 -7.93 -4.01 0.63
C PHE A 36 -8.25 -4.82 1.90
N PRO A 37 -7.90 -6.12 1.98
CA PRO A 37 -8.13 -6.91 3.19
C PRO A 37 -7.50 -6.29 4.45
N HIS A 38 -6.28 -5.75 4.31
CA HIS A 38 -5.52 -5.08 5.37
C HIS A 38 -4.90 -3.75 4.91
N GLY A 39 -5.35 -3.22 3.76
CA GLY A 39 -4.68 -2.14 3.04
C GLY A 39 -5.06 -0.72 3.43
N LEU A 40 -6.21 -0.53 4.08
CA LEU A 40 -6.74 0.79 4.39
C LEU A 40 -6.21 1.32 5.74
N PRO A 41 -5.93 2.63 5.85
CA PRO A 41 -5.57 3.23 7.13
C PRO A 41 -6.64 3.00 8.19
N TRP A 42 -6.24 2.63 9.41
CA TRP A 42 -7.16 2.35 10.52
C TRP A 42 -8.24 3.42 10.72
N ARG A 43 -7.86 4.70 10.70
CA ARG A 43 -8.79 5.83 10.86
C ARG A 43 -9.81 5.92 9.73
N TYR A 44 -9.37 5.65 8.50
CA TYR A 44 -10.27 5.59 7.37
C TYR A 44 -11.25 4.43 7.54
N THR A 45 -10.79 3.26 7.99
CA THR A 45 -11.68 2.13 8.30
C THR A 45 -12.72 2.47 9.38
N GLN A 46 -12.35 3.25 10.41
CA GLN A 46 -13.31 3.75 11.40
C GLN A 46 -14.33 4.70 10.75
N GLN A 47 -13.88 5.63 9.91
CA GLN A 47 -14.76 6.54 9.19
C GLN A 47 -15.74 5.78 8.28
N VAL A 48 -15.27 4.78 7.54
CA VAL A 48 -16.11 3.91 6.70
C VAL A 48 -17.18 3.21 7.53
N LYS A 49 -16.79 2.67 8.69
CA LYS A 49 -17.71 2.00 9.61
C LYS A 49 -18.78 2.96 10.15
N THR A 50 -18.37 4.19 10.51
CA THR A 50 -19.28 5.20 11.07
C THR A 50 -20.24 5.76 10.03
N PHE A 51 -19.76 6.05 8.81
CA PHE A 51 -20.59 6.59 7.73
C PHE A 51 -21.37 5.51 6.98
N ASN A 52 -21.06 4.23 7.20
CA ASN A 52 -21.60 3.09 6.47
C ASN A 52 -21.39 3.19 4.94
N GLU A 53 -20.36 3.93 4.53
CA GLU A 53 -19.94 4.09 3.15
C GLU A 53 -18.44 4.35 3.07
N ALA A 54 -17.81 3.93 1.98
CA ALA A 54 -16.41 4.22 1.74
C ALA A 54 -16.26 5.18 0.58
N CYS A 55 -16.11 6.46 0.90
CA CYS A 55 -15.85 7.49 -0.09
C CYS A 55 -14.39 7.89 -0.06
N MET A 56 -13.76 8.02 -1.22
CA MET A 56 -12.37 8.42 -1.37
C MET A 56 -12.29 9.65 -2.27
N MET A 57 -11.55 10.68 -1.85
CA MET A 57 -11.37 11.90 -2.64
C MET A 57 -10.38 11.67 -3.78
N VAL A 58 -10.71 12.13 -4.97
CA VAL A 58 -9.82 12.17 -6.13
C VAL A 58 -8.84 13.33 -5.96
N ARG A 59 -7.54 13.02 -5.91
CA ARG A 59 -6.46 14.00 -5.72
C ARG A 59 -5.46 13.99 -6.87
N GLN A 60 -4.82 15.13 -7.09
CA GLN A 60 -3.83 15.31 -8.16
C GLN A 60 -2.69 14.27 -8.15
N PRO A 61 -2.05 13.94 -7.01
CA PRO A 61 -0.91 13.02 -7.01
C PRO A 61 -1.29 11.61 -7.48
N ALA A 62 -2.49 11.13 -7.12
CA ALA A 62 -2.97 9.83 -7.56
C ALA A 62 -3.32 9.83 -9.06
N LEU A 63 -3.98 10.89 -9.55
CA LEU A 63 -4.28 11.04 -10.98
C LEU A 63 -3.01 11.11 -11.84
N GLU A 64 -1.97 11.78 -11.34
CA GLU A 64 -0.66 11.86 -12.00
C GLU A 64 -0.06 10.46 -12.19
N VAL A 65 0.00 9.65 -11.13
CA VAL A 65 0.50 8.27 -11.23
C VAL A 65 -0.38 7.42 -12.12
N ILE A 66 -1.71 7.51 -12.01
CA ILE A 66 -2.64 6.80 -12.89
C ILE A 66 -2.43 7.19 -14.35
N SER A 67 -2.17 8.47 -14.64
CA SER A 67 -1.84 8.96 -15.98
C SER A 67 -0.54 8.36 -16.51
N TYR A 68 0.50 8.26 -15.67
CA TYR A 68 1.73 7.56 -16.04
C TYR A 68 1.44 6.09 -16.33
N LEU A 69 0.77 5.36 -15.44
CA LEU A 69 0.41 3.96 -15.66
C LEU A 69 -0.36 3.76 -16.97
N LYS A 70 -1.30 4.65 -17.32
CA LYS A 70 -2.04 4.54 -18.60
C LYS A 70 -1.14 4.71 -19.83
N LYS A 71 -0.07 5.50 -19.75
CA LYS A 71 0.83 5.83 -20.86
C LYS A 71 2.09 4.96 -20.91
N THR A 72 2.37 4.19 -19.86
CA THR A 72 3.58 3.35 -19.75
C THR A 72 3.57 2.23 -20.77
N ASP A 73 4.71 2.06 -21.43
CA ASP A 73 5.01 0.88 -22.25
C ASP A 73 5.58 -0.23 -21.35
N TYR A 74 4.80 -1.29 -21.17
CA TYR A 74 5.13 -2.42 -20.29
C TYR A 74 6.13 -3.42 -20.87
N SER A 75 6.59 -3.21 -22.11
CA SER A 75 7.74 -3.93 -22.65
C SER A 75 9.06 -3.49 -22.00
N LYS A 76 9.07 -2.28 -21.41
CA LYS A 76 10.23 -1.68 -20.75
C LYS A 76 10.32 -2.11 -19.27
N PRO A 77 11.49 -1.90 -18.63
CA PRO A 77 11.67 -2.13 -17.19
C PRO A 77 10.61 -1.44 -16.33
N ALA A 78 10.20 -2.10 -15.25
CA ALA A 78 9.16 -1.60 -14.34
C ALA A 78 9.51 -0.22 -13.78
N LEU A 79 8.63 0.75 -14.01
CA LEU A 79 8.77 2.10 -13.48
C LEU A 79 8.49 2.13 -11.97
N ARG A 80 9.29 2.91 -11.25
CA ARG A 80 9.19 3.12 -9.80
C ARG A 80 8.59 4.49 -9.53
N HIS A 81 7.37 4.54 -8.98
CA HIS A 81 6.72 5.77 -8.52
C HIS A 81 6.83 5.87 -7.00
N LEU A 82 7.26 7.01 -6.49
CA LEU A 82 7.46 7.21 -5.05
C LEU A 82 6.67 8.40 -4.52
N PHE A 83 5.60 8.14 -3.77
CA PHE A 83 4.85 9.16 -3.07
C PHE A 83 5.60 9.65 -1.82
N TYR A 84 5.84 10.95 -1.73
CA TYR A 84 6.48 11.58 -0.57
C TYR A 84 5.74 12.85 -0.14
N GLY A 85 6.01 13.35 1.07
CA GLY A 85 5.34 14.53 1.60
C GLY A 85 5.15 14.47 3.11
N LEU A 86 4.63 15.56 3.66
CA LEU A 86 4.48 15.75 5.11
C LEU A 86 3.64 14.66 5.79
N LYS A 87 3.84 14.50 7.09
CA LYS A 87 3.03 13.58 7.90
C LYS A 87 1.55 13.93 7.77
N GLY A 88 0.73 12.92 7.50
CA GLY A 88 -0.72 13.08 7.41
C GLY A 88 -1.23 13.75 6.13
N SER A 89 -0.40 13.96 5.10
CA SER A 89 -0.80 14.56 3.83
C SER A 89 -1.64 13.67 2.90
N GLY A 90 -1.88 12.40 3.25
CA GLY A 90 -2.69 11.48 2.43
C GLY A 90 -1.92 10.62 1.43
N LYS A 91 -0.63 10.37 1.66
CA LYS A 91 0.21 9.48 0.82
C LYS A 91 -0.38 8.08 0.66
N THR A 92 -0.68 7.40 1.78
CA THR A 92 -1.31 6.08 1.79
C THR A 92 -2.64 6.07 1.04
N MET A 93 -3.47 7.09 1.23
CA MET A 93 -4.76 7.18 0.51
C MET A 93 -4.55 7.34 -1.00
N SER A 94 -3.51 8.07 -1.43
CA SER A 94 -3.15 8.20 -2.85
C SER A 94 -2.61 6.89 -3.43
N LEU A 95 -1.85 6.12 -2.64
CA LEU A 95 -1.43 4.76 -2.98
C LEU A 95 -2.65 3.84 -3.11
N CYS A 96 -3.55 3.81 -2.12
CA CYS A 96 -4.77 3.00 -2.17
C CYS A 96 -5.64 3.35 -3.39
N HIS A 97 -5.77 4.63 -3.73
CA HIS A 97 -6.48 5.05 -4.92
C HIS A 97 -5.86 4.45 -6.20
N THR A 98 -4.53 4.53 -6.33
CA THR A 98 -3.81 3.95 -7.46
C THR A 98 -3.95 2.42 -7.50
N VAL A 99 -3.90 1.76 -6.34
CA VAL A 99 -4.10 0.31 -6.20
C VAL A 99 -5.52 -0.10 -6.61
N HIS A 100 -6.54 0.66 -6.20
CA HIS A 100 -7.93 0.41 -6.61
C HIS A 100 -8.07 0.52 -8.13
N PHE A 101 -7.45 1.52 -8.74
CA PHE A 101 -7.39 1.63 -10.20
C PHE A 101 -6.76 0.38 -10.82
N CYS A 102 -5.57 -0.05 -10.40
CA CYS A 102 -4.93 -1.27 -10.92
C CYS A 102 -5.83 -2.51 -10.75
N TYR A 103 -6.46 -2.67 -9.58
CA TYR A 103 -7.40 -3.76 -9.32
C TYR A 103 -8.58 -3.76 -10.30
N THR A 104 -9.20 -2.60 -10.55
CA THR A 104 -10.32 -2.48 -11.49
C THR A 104 -9.93 -2.71 -12.96
N GLN A 105 -8.66 -2.50 -13.31
CA GLN A 105 -8.12 -2.80 -14.64
C GLN A 105 -7.73 -4.28 -14.80
N GLY A 106 -7.99 -5.13 -13.81
CA GLY A 106 -7.65 -6.55 -13.86
C GLY A 106 -6.15 -6.82 -13.74
N TRP A 107 -5.43 -6.01 -12.97
CA TRP A 107 -4.03 -6.28 -12.65
C TRP A 107 -3.90 -7.21 -11.45
N LEU A 108 -2.79 -7.93 -11.37
CA LEU A 108 -2.38 -8.65 -10.18
C LEU A 108 -1.77 -7.66 -9.19
N VAL A 109 -2.41 -7.50 -8.04
CA VAL A 109 -2.02 -6.50 -7.03
C VAL A 109 -1.24 -7.19 -5.92
N LEU A 110 0.02 -6.80 -5.77
CA LEU A 110 0.87 -7.18 -4.67
C LEU A 110 1.00 -5.99 -3.72
N HIS A 111 0.14 -5.93 -2.71
CA HIS A 111 0.09 -4.82 -1.77
C HIS A 111 0.73 -5.19 -0.42
N ILE A 112 1.59 -4.31 0.08
CA ILE A 112 2.21 -4.37 1.41
C ILE A 112 1.76 -3.10 2.17
N PRO A 113 0.74 -3.23 3.05
CA PRO A 113 0.08 -2.08 3.67
C PRO A 113 0.95 -1.27 4.65
N ASP A 114 1.92 -1.90 5.29
CA ASP A 114 2.88 -1.24 6.18
C ASP A 114 4.15 -2.09 6.28
N ALA A 115 5.20 -1.70 5.56
CA ALA A 115 6.49 -2.40 5.60
C ALA A 115 7.18 -2.29 6.97
N PHE A 116 6.84 -1.30 7.82
CA PHE A 116 7.40 -1.20 9.16
C PHE A 116 6.95 -2.33 10.09
N LEU A 117 5.80 -2.97 9.83
CA LEU A 117 5.33 -4.12 10.62
C LEU A 117 6.27 -5.33 10.50
N TRP A 118 7.04 -5.43 9.42
CA TRP A 118 8.06 -6.46 9.25
C TRP A 118 9.36 -6.11 9.99
N MET A 119 9.55 -4.84 10.35
CA MET A 119 10.77 -4.34 11.00
C MET A 119 10.65 -4.13 12.52
N LYS A 120 9.43 -4.23 13.08
CA LYS A 120 9.16 -3.99 14.50
C LYS A 120 8.10 -4.94 15.05
N ASN A 121 8.03 -5.03 16.39
CA ASN A 121 6.99 -5.77 17.13
C ASN A 121 6.83 -7.24 16.67
N CYS A 122 7.94 -7.88 16.30
CA CYS A 122 7.94 -9.29 15.91
C CYS A 122 7.75 -10.16 17.15
N LYS A 123 6.63 -10.91 17.21
CA LYS A 123 6.32 -11.80 18.33
C LYS A 123 7.10 -13.12 18.26
N GLU A 124 7.26 -13.64 17.06
CA GLU A 124 7.91 -14.92 16.80
C GLU A 124 8.93 -14.72 15.68
N LEU A 125 10.20 -14.94 16.01
CA LEU A 125 11.31 -14.88 15.06
C LEU A 125 11.96 -16.27 15.04
N LEU A 126 12.03 -16.87 13.86
CA LEU A 126 12.61 -18.20 13.69
C LEU A 126 13.85 -18.12 12.80
N PRO A 127 14.89 -18.93 13.02
CA PRO A 127 15.95 -19.08 12.02
C PRO A 127 15.36 -19.70 10.75
N SER A 128 15.73 -19.16 9.59
CA SER A 128 15.18 -19.61 8.32
C SER A 128 15.64 -21.02 7.97
N SER A 129 14.68 -21.85 7.58
CA SER A 129 14.94 -23.24 7.17
C SER A 129 15.65 -23.34 5.82
N TYR A 130 15.45 -22.34 4.96
CA TYR A 130 16.06 -22.27 3.63
C TYR A 130 17.46 -21.65 3.66
N LYS A 131 17.69 -20.64 4.50
CA LYS A 131 19.00 -19.98 4.61
C LYS A 131 19.33 -19.63 6.06
N ASN A 132 20.27 -20.35 6.65
CA ASN A 132 20.69 -20.21 8.05
C ASN A 132 21.13 -18.79 8.47
N SER A 133 21.55 -17.93 7.53
CA SER A 133 21.94 -16.55 7.82
C SER A 133 20.74 -15.58 7.91
N ARG A 134 19.51 -16.08 7.85
CA ARG A 134 18.29 -15.27 7.83
C ARG A 134 17.29 -15.71 8.89
N PHE A 135 16.35 -14.81 9.16
CA PHE A 135 15.25 -15.02 10.07
C PHE A 135 13.90 -14.89 9.37
N ASP A 136 13.01 -15.81 9.73
CA ASP A 136 11.64 -15.91 9.25
C ASP A 136 10.66 -15.32 10.26
N GLN A 137 9.61 -14.71 9.72
CA GLN A 137 8.53 -14.04 10.47
C GLN A 137 7.20 -14.65 10.06
N PRO A 138 6.89 -15.85 10.60
CA PRO A 138 5.83 -16.68 10.05
C PRO A 138 4.43 -16.07 10.23
N LEU A 139 4.18 -15.36 11.33
CA LEU A 139 2.89 -14.70 11.58
C LEU A 139 2.58 -13.62 10.54
N GLN A 140 3.55 -12.74 10.28
CA GLN A 140 3.45 -11.68 9.27
C GLN A 140 3.31 -12.27 7.87
N ALA A 141 4.04 -13.35 7.57
CA ALA A 141 3.97 -14.02 6.29
C ALA A 141 2.58 -14.64 6.04
N VAL A 142 2.01 -15.34 7.02
CA VAL A 142 0.66 -15.94 6.89
C VAL A 142 -0.42 -14.88 6.76
N GLU A 143 -0.36 -13.81 7.56
CA GLU A 143 -1.30 -12.69 7.46
C GLU A 143 -1.28 -12.07 6.06
N TRP A 144 -0.08 -11.83 5.53
CA TRP A 144 0.08 -11.32 4.19
C TRP A 144 -0.41 -12.30 3.11
N LEU A 145 -0.10 -13.59 3.22
CA LEU A 145 -0.55 -14.62 2.26
C LEU A 145 -2.08 -14.74 2.22
N ARG A 146 -2.76 -14.61 3.36
CA ARG A 146 -4.23 -14.60 3.42
C ARG A 146 -4.80 -13.40 2.66
N GLY A 147 -4.25 -12.21 2.90
CA GLY A 147 -4.64 -11.00 2.15
C GLY A 147 -4.37 -11.14 0.65
N PHE A 148 -3.19 -11.63 0.28
CA PHE A 148 -2.81 -11.87 -1.11
C PHE A 148 -3.75 -12.86 -1.82
N LYS A 149 -4.17 -13.92 -1.12
CA LYS A 149 -5.14 -14.91 -1.63
C LYS A 149 -6.48 -14.27 -1.96
N ILE A 150 -7.03 -13.48 -1.03
CA ILE A 150 -8.33 -12.82 -1.20
C ILE A 150 -8.30 -11.84 -2.37
N THR A 151 -7.23 -11.06 -2.51
CA THR A 151 -7.13 -10.02 -3.55
C THR A 151 -6.95 -10.60 -4.96
N ASN A 152 -6.21 -11.70 -5.09
CA ASN A 152 -5.75 -12.21 -6.39
C ASN A 152 -6.33 -13.59 -6.75
N GLU A 153 -7.44 -13.99 -6.14
CA GLU A 153 -8.06 -15.32 -6.31
C GLU A 153 -8.18 -15.74 -7.78
N GLN A 154 -8.60 -14.82 -8.66
CA GLN A 154 -8.75 -15.04 -10.10
C GLN A 154 -7.46 -15.42 -10.85
N PHE A 155 -6.29 -15.08 -10.31
CA PHE A 155 -4.98 -15.37 -10.91
C PHE A 155 -4.35 -16.64 -10.33
N LEU A 156 -4.69 -16.99 -9.09
CA LEU A 156 -4.09 -18.12 -8.37
C LEU A 156 -4.35 -19.47 -9.04
N SER A 157 -5.48 -19.61 -9.74
CA SER A 157 -5.85 -20.80 -10.50
C SER A 157 -5.27 -20.83 -11.92
N LYS A 158 -4.66 -19.73 -12.38
CA LYS A 158 -4.15 -19.57 -13.75
C LYS A 158 -2.62 -19.61 -13.81
N ILE A 159 -1.96 -19.00 -12.84
CA ILE A 159 -0.50 -18.91 -12.78
C ILE A 159 0.06 -20.25 -12.31
N LYS A 160 1.04 -20.78 -13.05
CA LYS A 160 1.76 -22.01 -12.72
C LYS A 160 3.17 -21.68 -12.27
N THR A 161 3.72 -22.44 -11.33
CA THR A 161 5.12 -22.31 -10.91
C THR A 161 6.06 -22.73 -12.04
N LYS A 162 7.14 -21.98 -12.25
CA LYS A 162 8.23 -22.33 -13.20
C LYS A 162 9.39 -23.02 -12.51
N GLN A 163 9.35 -23.16 -11.20
CA GLN A 163 10.41 -23.79 -10.43
C GLN A 163 9.85 -24.81 -9.44
N ARG A 164 10.67 -25.81 -9.16
CA ARG A 164 10.44 -26.76 -8.06
C ARG A 164 10.90 -26.14 -6.75
N TYR A 165 10.04 -26.19 -5.73
CA TYR A 165 10.33 -25.71 -4.39
C TYR A 165 10.32 -26.86 -3.39
N VAL A 166 11.39 -26.99 -2.61
CA VAL A 166 11.52 -28.02 -1.57
C VAL A 166 11.38 -27.36 -0.20
N TRP A 167 10.38 -27.76 0.56
CA TRP A 167 10.07 -27.19 1.88
C TRP A 167 10.62 -28.05 3.00
N THR A 168 10.46 -29.36 2.85
CA THR A 168 11.02 -30.37 3.74
C THR A 168 11.52 -31.56 2.92
N LYS A 169 12.20 -32.51 3.56
CA LYS A 169 12.65 -33.75 2.89
C LYS A 169 11.50 -34.55 2.26
N ARG A 170 10.27 -34.37 2.72
CA ARG A 170 9.08 -35.12 2.27
C ARG A 170 8.12 -34.28 1.44
N GLU A 171 8.28 -32.96 1.41
CA GLU A 171 7.32 -32.05 0.82
C GLU A 171 7.99 -31.07 -0.12
N PHE A 172 7.49 -31.08 -1.34
CA PHE A 172 7.95 -30.23 -2.42
C PHE A 172 6.73 -29.83 -3.26
N THR A 173 6.82 -28.64 -3.85
CA THR A 173 5.91 -28.18 -4.89
C THR A 173 6.63 -28.40 -6.20
N GLU A 174 6.07 -29.22 -7.08
CA GLU A 174 6.66 -29.48 -8.39
C GLU A 174 6.47 -28.29 -9.33
N GLU A 175 7.32 -28.22 -10.35
CA GLU A 175 7.15 -27.29 -11.45
C GLU A 175 5.80 -27.53 -12.16
N GLY A 176 5.13 -26.46 -12.57
CA GLY A 176 3.82 -26.53 -13.20
C GLY A 176 2.64 -26.56 -12.22
N SER A 177 2.88 -26.60 -10.91
CA SER A 177 1.84 -26.52 -9.88
C SER A 177 1.17 -25.13 -9.88
N LEU A 178 -0.09 -25.05 -9.45
CA LEU A 178 -0.81 -23.77 -9.43
C LEU A 178 -0.27 -22.86 -8.30
N LEU A 179 -0.17 -21.55 -8.57
CA LEU A 179 0.27 -20.57 -7.58
C LEU A 179 -0.64 -20.56 -6.35
N GLY A 180 -1.93 -20.84 -6.51
CA GLY A 180 -2.86 -21.00 -5.39
C GLY A 180 -2.48 -22.13 -4.43
N GLN A 181 -1.99 -23.26 -4.95
CA GLN A 181 -1.53 -24.38 -4.11
C GLN A 181 -0.31 -24.00 -3.28
N LEU A 182 0.62 -23.24 -3.89
CA LEU A 182 1.78 -22.68 -3.21
C LEU A 182 1.37 -21.75 -2.05
N VAL A 183 0.41 -20.85 -2.30
CA VAL A 183 -0.12 -19.93 -1.28
C VAL A 183 -0.82 -20.70 -0.16
N ASP A 184 -1.66 -21.69 -0.49
CA ASP A 184 -2.38 -22.50 0.49
C ASP A 184 -1.43 -23.34 1.36
N GLN A 185 -0.32 -23.80 0.78
CA GLN A 185 0.74 -24.45 1.54
C GLN A 185 1.37 -23.51 2.56
N GLY A 186 1.66 -22.25 2.20
CA GLY A 186 2.19 -21.26 3.13
C GLY A 186 1.21 -20.87 4.25
N ILE A 187 -0.09 -20.86 3.96
CA ILE A 187 -1.13 -20.56 4.96
C ILE A 187 -1.31 -21.72 5.94
N SER A 188 -1.30 -22.96 5.45
CA SER A 188 -1.45 -24.17 6.27
C SER A 188 -0.19 -24.50 7.08
N ARG A 189 1.00 -24.27 6.51
CA ARG A 189 2.29 -24.56 7.13
C ARG A 189 3.00 -23.28 7.52
N VAL A 190 2.68 -22.81 8.71
CA VAL A 190 3.16 -21.55 9.29
C VAL A 190 4.70 -21.47 9.28
N LYS A 191 5.43 -22.56 9.54
CA LYS A 191 6.90 -22.55 9.60
C LYS A 191 7.59 -22.21 8.27
N SER A 192 7.03 -22.64 7.13
CA SER A 192 7.60 -22.37 5.79
C SER A 192 6.98 -21.14 5.12
N SER A 193 6.05 -20.45 5.79
CA SER A 193 5.29 -19.34 5.21
C SER A 193 6.16 -18.19 4.70
N SER A 194 7.24 -17.84 5.41
CA SER A 194 8.17 -16.78 4.99
C SER A 194 8.89 -17.13 3.67
N ASP A 195 9.29 -18.39 3.51
CA ASP A 195 9.90 -18.89 2.29
C ASP A 195 8.88 -18.94 1.14
N VAL A 196 7.63 -19.32 1.43
CA VAL A 196 6.52 -19.30 0.45
C VAL A 196 6.29 -17.89 -0.08
N VAL A 197 6.29 -16.86 0.79
CA VAL A 197 6.19 -15.45 0.34
C VAL A 197 7.32 -15.11 -0.62
N GLY A 198 8.55 -15.53 -0.29
CA GLY A 198 9.70 -15.37 -1.17
C GLY A 198 9.55 -16.05 -2.52
N ALA A 199 9.02 -17.28 -2.53
CA ALA A 199 8.74 -18.05 -3.75
C ALA A 199 7.67 -17.37 -4.60
N VAL A 200 6.56 -16.90 -4.00
CA VAL A 200 5.50 -16.16 -4.70
C VAL A 200 6.05 -14.88 -5.34
N MET A 201 6.80 -14.07 -4.59
CA MET A 201 7.43 -12.85 -5.14
C MET A 201 8.40 -13.17 -6.28
N LYS A 202 9.16 -14.27 -6.17
CA LYS A 202 10.09 -14.73 -7.20
C LYS A 202 9.36 -15.17 -8.47
N GLU A 203 8.33 -16.01 -8.36
CA GLU A 203 7.53 -16.47 -9.50
C GLU A 203 6.86 -15.32 -10.23
N LEU A 204 6.21 -14.42 -9.49
CA LEU A 204 5.55 -13.25 -10.08
C LEU A 204 6.54 -12.37 -10.83
N ARG A 205 7.73 -12.13 -10.26
CA ARG A 205 8.78 -11.34 -10.90
C ARG A 205 9.35 -12.01 -12.15
N LEU A 206 9.52 -13.34 -12.15
CA LEU A 206 10.05 -14.09 -13.30
C LEU A 206 9.05 -14.18 -14.45
N GLN A 207 7.76 -14.26 -14.12
CA GLN A 207 6.70 -14.44 -15.11
C GLN A 207 6.17 -13.12 -15.64
N SER A 208 6.20 -12.05 -14.85
CA SER A 208 5.74 -10.73 -15.31
C SER A 208 6.46 -10.29 -16.58
N GLY A 209 5.68 -9.84 -17.57
CA GLY A 209 6.20 -9.34 -18.85
C GLY A 209 6.59 -10.41 -19.87
N GLN A 210 6.44 -11.69 -19.53
CA GLN A 210 6.61 -12.77 -20.49
C GLN A 210 5.40 -12.86 -21.42
N PRO A 211 5.56 -13.24 -22.70
CA PRO A 211 4.44 -13.39 -23.64
C PRO A 211 3.38 -14.40 -23.17
N GLU A 212 3.80 -15.40 -22.39
CA GLU A 212 2.95 -16.43 -21.79
C GLU A 212 2.14 -15.91 -20.58
N SER A 213 2.52 -14.75 -20.03
CA SER A 213 1.91 -14.20 -18.83
C SER A 213 0.73 -13.29 -19.19
N ASN A 214 -0.48 -13.74 -18.85
CA ASN A 214 -1.73 -13.00 -19.10
C ASN A 214 -2.08 -12.03 -17.95
N PHE A 215 -1.09 -11.49 -17.24
CA PHE A 215 -1.33 -10.56 -16.14
C PHE A 215 -0.33 -9.40 -16.13
N ARG A 216 -0.78 -8.26 -15.61
CA ARG A 216 0.08 -7.12 -15.28
C ARG A 216 0.31 -7.06 -13.78
N LEU A 217 1.55 -6.80 -13.36
CA LEU A 217 1.90 -6.78 -11.94
C LEU A 217 1.94 -5.34 -11.38
N ALA A 218 1.15 -5.07 -10.35
CA ALA A 218 1.23 -3.83 -9.57
C ALA A 218 1.84 -4.13 -8.20
N VAL A 219 3.06 -3.67 -7.94
CA VAL A 219 3.72 -3.79 -6.64
C VAL A 219 3.47 -2.51 -5.85
N ALA A 220 2.65 -2.59 -4.81
CA ALA A 220 2.28 -1.46 -3.96
C ALA A 220 2.89 -1.61 -2.57
N VAL A 221 3.74 -0.67 -2.14
CA VAL A 221 4.43 -0.75 -0.83
C VAL A 221 4.29 0.54 -0.05
N ASP A 222 3.61 0.49 1.10
CA ASP A 222 3.58 1.63 2.02
C ASP A 222 4.78 1.59 2.99
N GLY A 223 5.45 2.72 3.17
CA GLY A 223 6.58 2.85 4.09
C GLY A 223 7.83 2.13 3.60
N VAL A 224 8.16 2.24 2.30
CA VAL A 224 9.28 1.53 1.67
C VAL A 224 10.63 1.83 2.34
N ASN A 225 10.75 2.96 3.02
CA ASN A 225 11.94 3.31 3.80
C ASN A 225 12.21 2.35 4.97
N ALA A 226 11.25 1.51 5.37
CA ALA A 226 11.48 0.42 6.31
C ALA A 226 12.55 -0.58 5.82
N LEU A 227 12.67 -0.79 4.51
CA LEU A 227 13.51 -1.85 3.95
C LEU A 227 15.02 -1.58 4.12
N TRP A 228 15.42 -0.31 4.13
CA TRP A 228 16.81 0.10 4.33
C TRP A 228 17.05 0.78 5.68
N GLY A 229 16.01 0.84 6.52
CA GLY A 229 16.10 1.32 7.90
C GLY A 229 16.62 0.27 8.88
N ARG A 230 16.81 0.69 10.13
CA ARG A 230 17.17 -0.20 11.24
C ARG A 230 15.92 -0.91 11.78
N SER A 231 16.06 -2.18 12.17
CA SER A 231 14.99 -2.92 12.84
C SER A 231 15.01 -2.69 14.36
N THR A 232 13.89 -2.91 15.05
CA THR A 232 13.86 -3.01 16.52
C THR A 232 13.89 -4.46 17.01
N ILE A 233 14.02 -5.41 16.08
CA ILE A 233 13.96 -6.85 16.38
C ILE A 233 15.32 -7.26 16.93
N LYS A 234 15.31 -8.04 18.01
CA LYS A 234 16.52 -8.55 18.66
C LYS A 234 16.63 -10.05 18.49
N LYS A 235 17.85 -10.53 18.29
CA LYS A 235 18.23 -11.94 18.34
C LYS A 235 18.26 -12.43 19.80
N GLU A 236 18.45 -13.73 19.99
CA GLU A 236 18.57 -14.33 21.33
C GLU A 236 19.75 -13.76 22.13
N ASP A 237 20.83 -13.38 21.45
CA ASP A 237 22.02 -12.73 22.03
C ASP A 237 21.82 -11.23 22.35
N LYS A 238 20.60 -10.70 22.15
CA LYS A 238 20.20 -9.29 22.31
C LYS A 238 20.80 -8.32 21.28
N SER A 239 21.55 -8.80 20.28
CA SER A 239 21.95 -7.98 19.14
C SER A 239 20.74 -7.65 18.25
N TYR A 240 20.82 -6.56 17.50
CA TYR A 240 19.76 -6.20 16.56
C TYR A 240 19.85 -7.04 15.28
N VAL A 241 18.70 -7.40 14.72
CA VAL A 241 18.62 -8.07 13.42
C VAL A 241 18.73 -7.04 12.31
N ASP A 242 19.63 -7.25 11.35
CA ASP A 242 19.74 -6.36 10.20
C ASP A 242 18.57 -6.57 9.22
N ALA A 243 18.19 -5.50 8.51
CA ALA A 243 17.09 -5.57 7.54
C ALA A 243 17.32 -6.64 6.44
N GLU A 244 18.58 -6.94 6.13
CA GLU A 244 18.96 -7.96 5.13
C GLU A 244 18.89 -9.39 5.65
N GLU A 245 18.94 -9.56 6.97
CA GLU A 245 18.79 -10.86 7.63
C GLU A 245 17.32 -11.27 7.72
N ILE A 246 16.36 -10.35 7.57
CA ILE A 246 14.93 -10.68 7.58
C ILE A 246 14.50 -11.20 6.20
N THR A 247 14.00 -12.44 6.13
CA THR A 247 13.64 -13.12 4.87
C THR A 247 12.61 -12.33 4.04
N LEU A 248 11.54 -11.83 4.68
CA LEU A 248 10.49 -11.06 4.00
C LEU A 248 11.03 -9.77 3.37
N VAL A 249 11.83 -9.03 4.13
CA VAL A 249 12.43 -7.75 3.70
C VAL A 249 13.42 -7.97 2.58
N HIS A 250 14.30 -8.96 2.71
CA HIS A 250 15.26 -9.32 1.69
C HIS A 250 14.58 -9.70 0.36
N ASN A 251 13.49 -10.48 0.41
CA ASN A 251 12.75 -10.85 -0.80
C ASN A 251 11.99 -9.66 -1.40
N LEU A 252 11.45 -8.77 -0.58
CA LEU A 252 10.82 -7.55 -1.06
C LEU A 252 11.82 -6.61 -1.73
N LYS A 253 13.03 -6.44 -1.19
CA LYS A 253 14.10 -5.65 -1.83
C LYS A 253 14.39 -6.11 -3.26
N LYS A 254 14.34 -7.43 -3.52
CA LYS A 254 14.51 -7.97 -4.88
C LYS A 254 13.37 -7.63 -5.82
N LEU A 255 12.15 -7.50 -5.30
CA LEU A 255 10.98 -7.10 -6.07
C LEU A 255 10.98 -5.60 -6.37
N MET A 256 11.59 -4.79 -5.50
CA MET A 256 11.77 -3.34 -5.67
C MET A 256 12.83 -2.96 -6.72
N LYS A 257 13.61 -3.93 -7.21
CA LYS A 257 14.50 -3.71 -8.35
C LYS A 257 13.69 -3.58 -9.63
N ASN A 258 14.18 -2.81 -10.59
CA ASN A 258 13.61 -2.66 -11.92
C ASN A 258 14.17 -3.69 -12.92
N ASP A 259 14.54 -4.89 -12.46
CA ASP A 259 15.11 -5.97 -13.28
C ASP A 259 14.05 -6.82 -14.03
N TRP A 260 12.79 -6.37 -14.02
CA TRP A 260 11.65 -7.08 -14.58
C TRP A 260 10.72 -6.12 -15.35
N THR A 261 9.88 -6.67 -16.23
CA THR A 261 8.97 -5.93 -17.14
C THR A 261 7.52 -6.37 -16.92
N GLY A 262 6.55 -5.77 -17.63
CA GLY A 262 5.14 -6.19 -17.53
C GLY A 262 4.37 -5.63 -16.33
N GLY A 263 4.92 -4.67 -15.61
CA GLY A 263 4.23 -4.06 -14.47
C GLY A 263 4.84 -2.75 -13.98
N ALA A 264 4.42 -2.33 -12.79
CA ALA A 264 4.85 -1.08 -12.17
C ALA A 264 5.00 -1.23 -10.66
N ILE A 265 5.91 -0.42 -10.10
CA ILE A 265 6.17 -0.33 -8.67
C ILE A 265 5.65 1.02 -8.17
N ILE A 266 4.78 1.01 -7.18
CA ILE A 266 4.16 2.19 -6.58
C ILE A 266 4.44 2.13 -5.08
N ALA A 267 5.28 3.03 -4.60
CA ALA A 267 5.73 3.04 -3.22
C ALA A 267 5.42 4.37 -2.55
N THR A 268 5.39 4.37 -1.23
CA THR A 268 5.38 5.60 -0.42
C THR A 268 6.60 5.59 0.51
N VAL A 269 7.11 6.77 0.82
CA VAL A 269 7.93 6.96 2.02
C VAL A 269 7.04 7.47 3.15
N SER A 270 7.29 6.99 4.37
CA SER A 270 6.52 7.41 5.54
C SER A 270 7.42 7.66 6.75
N GLN A 271 7.19 8.81 7.39
CA GLN A 271 7.71 9.14 8.71
C GLN A 271 6.89 8.43 9.81
N THR A 272 5.59 8.17 9.56
CA THR A 272 4.76 7.53 10.57
C THR A 272 5.12 6.05 10.65
N GLY A 273 5.64 5.64 11.81
CA GLY A 273 6.10 4.27 12.01
C GLY A 273 7.58 4.06 11.69
N SER A 274 8.27 5.08 11.15
CA SER A 274 9.72 5.04 10.91
C SER A 274 10.50 4.93 12.20
N LEU A 275 11.59 4.18 12.16
CA LEU A 275 12.47 3.92 13.30
C LEU A 275 13.72 4.79 13.18
N TYR A 276 14.11 5.46 14.27
CA TYR A 276 15.36 6.25 14.35
C TYR A 276 15.48 7.41 13.34
N VAL A 277 14.36 8.00 12.95
CA VAL A 277 14.30 9.14 12.02
C VAL A 277 13.64 10.35 12.70
N SER A 278 14.09 11.56 12.36
CA SER A 278 13.49 12.81 12.86
C SER A 278 12.00 12.90 12.53
N LYS A 279 11.22 13.50 13.45
CA LYS A 279 9.78 13.72 13.24
C LYS A 279 9.48 14.74 12.13
N SER A 280 10.43 15.62 11.83
CA SER A 280 10.31 16.63 10.77
C SER A 280 10.71 16.11 9.40
N ALA A 281 11.39 14.97 9.30
CA ALA A 281 11.89 14.44 8.04
C ALA A 281 10.74 13.90 7.18
N TYR A 282 10.75 14.27 5.90
CA TYR A 282 9.73 13.83 4.93
C TYR A 282 10.24 13.69 3.50
N LEU A 283 11.48 14.13 3.24
CA LEU A 283 12.08 14.04 1.92
C LEU A 283 12.55 12.60 1.65
N PRO A 284 12.49 12.11 0.40
CA PRO A 284 12.92 10.75 0.06
C PRO A 284 14.36 10.44 0.51
N GLN A 285 15.31 11.35 0.25
CA GLN A 285 16.72 11.16 0.60
C GLN A 285 16.92 11.05 2.12
N GLU A 286 16.24 11.88 2.91
CA GLU A 286 16.31 11.84 4.38
C GLU A 286 15.73 10.54 4.95
N LEU A 287 14.61 10.07 4.38
CA LEU A 287 13.89 8.91 4.90
C LEU A 287 14.50 7.58 4.45
N LEU A 288 14.98 7.51 3.21
CA LEU A 288 15.60 6.30 2.63
C LEU A 288 17.07 6.14 3.06
N GLY A 289 17.75 7.24 3.38
CA GLY A 289 19.20 7.28 3.51
C GLY A 289 19.91 7.03 2.18
N GLU A 290 21.24 7.05 2.20
CA GLU A 290 22.08 6.82 1.00
C GLU A 290 21.78 5.45 0.36
N THR A 291 21.82 4.39 1.16
CA THR A 291 21.63 3.02 0.67
C THR A 291 20.25 2.81 0.05
N GLY A 292 19.19 3.33 0.66
CA GLY A 292 17.83 3.19 0.12
C GLY A 292 17.63 4.04 -1.14
N PHE A 293 18.23 5.23 -1.19
CA PHE A 293 18.17 6.10 -2.36
C PHE A 293 18.89 5.48 -3.55
N ASP A 294 20.13 5.02 -3.38
CA ASP A 294 20.93 4.39 -4.44
C ASP A 294 20.28 3.12 -5.00
N ASN A 295 19.62 2.33 -4.15
CA ASN A 295 18.91 1.12 -4.60
C ASN A 295 17.62 1.42 -5.37
N LEU A 296 16.95 2.54 -5.05
CA LEU A 296 15.69 2.94 -5.70
C LEU A 296 15.90 3.81 -6.93
N ASP A 297 17.06 4.44 -7.08
CA ASP A 297 17.39 5.27 -8.24
C ASP A 297 17.52 4.42 -9.51
N PRO A 298 16.97 4.84 -10.68
CA PRO A 298 16.01 5.94 -10.89
C PRO A 298 14.58 5.61 -10.46
N PHE A 299 13.90 6.61 -9.89
CA PHE A 299 12.47 6.60 -9.57
C PHE A 299 11.82 7.96 -9.89
N ILE A 300 10.49 7.97 -10.02
CA ILE A 300 9.67 9.16 -10.26
C ILE A 300 9.12 9.65 -8.91
N PRO A 301 9.66 10.73 -8.33
CA PRO A 301 9.14 11.30 -7.09
C PRO A 301 7.80 12.01 -7.35
N VAL A 302 6.77 11.68 -6.56
CA VAL A 302 5.45 12.31 -6.64
C VAL A 302 5.12 12.96 -5.29
N ALA A 303 5.08 14.30 -5.29
CA ALA A 303 4.81 15.07 -4.08
C ALA A 303 3.32 14.99 -3.70
N VAL A 304 3.03 14.73 -2.43
CA VAL A 304 1.67 14.71 -1.87
C VAL A 304 1.52 15.88 -0.89
N PRO A 305 1.04 17.05 -1.36
CA PRO A 305 0.84 18.22 -0.52
C PRO A 305 -0.39 18.09 0.39
N ASN A 306 -0.52 19.05 1.31
CA ASN A 306 -1.77 19.31 2.02
C ASN A 306 -2.90 19.65 1.02
N TYR A 307 -4.14 19.74 1.52
CA TYR A 307 -5.26 20.05 0.64
C TYR A 307 -5.12 21.43 -0.01
N SER A 308 -5.45 21.50 -1.30
CA SER A 308 -5.77 22.78 -1.94
C SER A 308 -7.05 23.38 -1.33
N GLU A 309 -7.34 24.64 -1.65
CA GLU A 309 -8.59 25.29 -1.18
C GLU A 309 -9.83 24.53 -1.64
N LYS A 310 -9.84 24.11 -2.92
CA LYS A 310 -10.95 23.32 -3.49
C LYS A 310 -11.09 21.95 -2.83
N GLU A 311 -9.98 21.24 -2.60
CA GLU A 311 -10.00 19.93 -1.91
C GLU A 311 -10.47 20.09 -0.46
N PHE A 312 -10.00 21.12 0.24
CA PHE A 312 -10.44 21.39 1.61
C PHE A 312 -11.93 21.70 1.66
N GLU A 313 -12.43 22.55 0.76
CA GLU A 313 -13.85 22.89 0.67
C GLU A 313 -14.70 21.64 0.46
N SER A 314 -14.29 20.80 -0.49
CA SER A 314 -15.02 19.58 -0.82
C SER A 314 -15.03 18.60 0.37
N CYS A 315 -13.93 18.50 1.11
CA CYS A 315 -13.84 17.67 2.33
C CYS A 315 -14.73 18.20 3.45
N TYR A 316 -14.72 19.51 3.68
CA TYR A 316 -15.56 20.18 4.64
C TYR A 316 -17.05 19.98 4.33
N LEU A 317 -17.46 20.20 3.08
CA LEU A 317 -18.84 19.97 2.63
C LEU A 317 -19.24 18.50 2.75
N TYR A 318 -18.34 17.56 2.47
CA TYR A 318 -18.59 16.12 2.68
C TYR A 318 -18.87 15.79 4.16
N TYR A 319 -18.13 16.38 5.10
CA TYR A 319 -18.40 16.20 6.54
C TYR A 319 -19.70 16.86 6.99
N LEU A 320 -20.10 17.98 6.38
CA LEU A 320 -21.40 18.60 6.63
C LEU A 320 -22.56 17.74 6.13
N ASP A 321 -22.45 17.20 4.91
CA ASP A 321 -23.45 16.31 4.28
C ASP A 321 -23.69 15.05 5.13
N ARG A 322 -22.64 14.51 5.75
CA ARG A 322 -22.72 13.35 6.65
C ARG A 322 -23.09 13.69 8.08
N HIS A 323 -23.39 14.96 8.36
CA HIS A 323 -23.68 15.45 9.70
C HIS A 323 -22.59 15.04 10.71
N TRP A 324 -21.33 15.05 10.27
CA TRP A 324 -20.19 14.67 11.12
C TRP A 324 -19.80 15.80 12.08
N LEU A 325 -20.00 17.05 11.67
CA LEU A 325 -19.74 18.23 12.50
C LEU A 325 -20.99 18.58 13.33
N GLN A 326 -20.97 18.24 14.61
CA GLN A 326 -22.13 18.34 15.52
C GLN A 326 -21.99 19.42 16.61
N HIS A 327 -20.93 20.23 16.56
CA HIS A 327 -20.62 21.20 17.61
C HIS A 327 -21.85 22.00 18.09
N PRO A 328 -22.15 22.02 19.42
CA PRO A 328 -23.44 22.42 19.98
C PRO A 328 -23.95 23.81 19.59
N HIS A 329 -23.05 24.71 19.19
CA HIS A 329 -23.38 26.08 18.78
C HIS A 329 -23.43 26.29 17.26
N SER A 330 -23.33 25.23 16.46
CA SER A 330 -23.22 25.30 14.99
C SER A 330 -22.13 26.24 14.46
N LYS A 331 -21.18 26.68 15.30
CA LYS A 331 -20.06 27.55 14.91
C LYS A 331 -19.21 26.92 13.81
N CYS A 332 -19.06 25.60 13.82
CA CYS A 332 -18.35 24.88 12.77
C CYS A 332 -19.05 24.92 11.41
N ARG A 333 -20.30 25.37 11.34
CA ARG A 333 -21.07 25.58 10.10
C ARG A 333 -21.02 27.02 9.60
N THR A 334 -20.44 27.94 10.37
CA THR A 334 -20.26 29.34 9.97
C THR A 334 -18.94 29.52 9.23
N GLU A 335 -18.84 30.58 8.42
CA GLU A 335 -17.60 30.93 7.72
C GLU A 335 -16.44 31.23 8.69
N GLU A 336 -16.74 31.70 9.90
CA GLU A 336 -15.74 31.91 10.96
C GLU A 336 -15.17 30.58 11.46
N GLY A 337 -16.03 29.62 11.80
CA GLY A 337 -15.56 28.30 12.24
C GLY A 337 -14.79 27.56 11.15
N LYS A 338 -15.18 27.72 9.89
CA LYS A 338 -14.42 27.19 8.75
C LYS A 338 -13.03 27.81 8.66
N LYS A 339 -12.88 29.12 8.83
CA LYS A 339 -11.56 29.79 8.86
C LYS A 339 -10.70 29.30 10.03
N GLU A 340 -11.29 29.09 11.20
CA GLU A 340 -10.58 28.49 12.35
C GLU A 340 -10.11 27.07 12.05
N LEU A 341 -10.95 26.23 11.44
CA LEU A 341 -10.59 24.87 11.03
C LEU A 341 -9.44 24.85 10.01
N ILE A 342 -9.47 25.77 9.03
CA ILE A 342 -8.39 25.94 8.06
C ILE A 342 -7.09 26.32 8.78
N PHE A 343 -7.15 27.29 9.69
CA PHE A 343 -5.98 27.77 10.44
C PHE A 343 -5.37 26.68 11.32
N LEU A 344 -6.20 26.00 12.13
CA LEU A 344 -5.74 24.96 13.07
C LEU A 344 -5.22 23.72 12.36
N SER A 345 -5.85 23.31 11.26
CA SER A 345 -5.41 22.14 10.49
C SER A 345 -4.28 22.43 9.52
N ASN A 346 -4.08 23.70 9.14
CA ASN A 346 -3.27 24.12 8.01
C ASN A 346 -3.55 23.30 6.73
N ARG A 347 -4.84 22.97 6.51
CA ARG A 347 -5.33 22.10 5.43
C ARG A 347 -4.67 20.71 5.39
N ASN A 348 -4.05 20.26 6.47
CA ASN A 348 -3.50 18.92 6.56
C ASN A 348 -4.63 17.90 6.77
N PRO A 349 -4.78 16.88 5.89
CA PRO A 349 -5.88 15.92 5.94
C PRO A 349 -6.06 15.23 7.30
N THR A 350 -4.96 14.74 7.88
CA THR A 350 -5.01 14.03 9.16
C THR A 350 -5.33 14.97 10.33
N MET A 351 -4.78 16.19 10.33
CA MET A 351 -5.10 17.17 11.38
C MET A 351 -6.55 17.63 11.29
N PHE A 352 -7.04 17.87 10.07
CA PHE A 352 -8.44 18.23 9.85
C PHE A 352 -9.40 17.13 10.33
N ASP A 353 -9.14 15.87 9.94
CA ASP A 353 -9.88 14.70 10.43
C ASP A 353 -9.89 14.61 11.98
N ARG A 354 -8.72 14.79 12.62
CA ARG A 354 -8.60 14.80 14.08
C ARG A 354 -9.47 15.84 14.75
N ILE A 355 -9.37 17.08 14.29
CA ILE A 355 -10.11 18.19 14.86
C ILE A 355 -11.60 17.95 14.68
N CYS A 356 -12.03 17.57 13.47
CA CYS A 356 -13.43 17.30 13.16
C CYS A 356 -14.01 16.13 13.95
N SER A 357 -13.22 15.08 14.20
CA SER A 357 -13.68 13.91 14.96
C SER A 357 -14.02 14.19 16.43
N SER A 358 -13.56 15.32 16.97
CA SER A 358 -13.80 15.73 18.36
C SER A 358 -14.85 16.85 18.51
N LEU A 359 -15.47 17.30 17.41
CA LEU A 359 -16.33 18.49 17.37
C LEU A 359 -17.82 18.20 17.44
#